data_AF-A0A660XH80-F1
#
_entry.id   AF-A0A660XH80-F1
#
_cell.length_a   1.000
_cell.length_b   1.000
_cell.length_c   1.000
_cell.angle_alpha   90.00
_cell.angle_beta   90.00
_cell.angle_gamma   90.00
#
_symmetry.space_group_name_H-M   'P 1'
#
loop_
_entity.id
_entity.type
_entity.pdbx_description
1 polymer ?
#
loop_
_entity_poly.entity_id
_entity_poly.type
_entity_poly.pdbx_seq_one_letter_code
_entity_poly.pdbx_strand_id
1 'polypeptide(L)'
;MKKKILIVTGDNLGLSNEQIGYNDIEILKFPVIIDGEEFRENEEHTAKYLMDRFKHEKVVAKTQAITKTDLINAIEKNKSSYDVIIHLTMSHKMSSATFQIAESVKKQYEGIIPIINIDSKQVTSGVGAVLLRLIDLIEENKGVEEIENEMNLIVNNTFLFLALPDLGFLYRGGRIGKAKSLLGSIIKIIPVVGLLGNEPEPIIIP
;
A
#
# COMPACT_ATOMS: atom_id res chain seq x y z
N MET A 1 21.56 -22.49 -4.75
CA MET A 1 20.24 -22.89 -4.20
C MET A 1 19.25 -21.76 -4.47
N LYS A 2 18.00 -22.07 -4.80
CA LYS A 2 16.94 -21.07 -4.97
C LYS A 2 16.71 -20.37 -3.63
N LYS A 3 16.70 -19.03 -3.61
CA LYS A 3 16.34 -18.26 -2.41
C LYS A 3 14.82 -18.31 -2.21
N LYS A 4 14.37 -18.57 -0.99
CA LYS A 4 12.96 -18.50 -0.62
C LYS A 4 12.63 -17.07 -0.19
N ILE A 5 11.66 -16.46 -0.86
CA ILE A 5 11.33 -15.03 -0.71
C ILE A 5 9.96 -14.90 -0.05
N LEU A 6 9.90 -14.12 1.03
CA LEU A 6 8.64 -13.69 1.63
C LEU A 6 8.28 -12.31 1.09
N ILE A 7 7.04 -12.13 0.66
CA ILE A 7 6.48 -10.79 0.43
C ILE A 7 5.82 -10.30 1.72
N VAL A 8 6.11 -9.07 2.13
CA VAL A 8 5.34 -8.35 3.14
C VAL A 8 4.65 -7.18 2.45
N THR A 9 3.39 -6.94 2.74
CA THR A 9 2.66 -5.77 2.22
C THR A 9 1.53 -5.38 3.17
N GLY A 10 0.84 -4.28 2.90
CA GLY A 10 -0.35 -3.89 3.67
C GLY A 10 -1.65 -4.30 2.99
N ASP A 11 -2.78 -4.25 3.69
CA ASP A 11 -4.12 -4.62 3.19
C ASP A 11 -4.75 -3.65 2.17
N ASN A 12 -4.04 -2.58 1.80
CA ASN A 12 -4.51 -1.55 0.89
C ASN A 12 -4.38 -1.93 -0.61
N LEU A 13 -4.56 -3.19 -0.97
CA LEU A 13 -4.21 -3.76 -2.29
C LEU A 13 -5.31 -3.66 -3.34
N GLY A 14 -6.57 -3.49 -2.92
CA GLY A 14 -7.71 -3.64 -3.83
C GLY A 14 -7.88 -5.05 -4.40
N LEU A 15 -7.28 -6.06 -3.74
CA LEU A 15 -7.34 -7.48 -4.08
C LEU A 15 -7.80 -8.29 -2.87
N SER A 16 -8.57 -9.34 -3.13
CA SER A 16 -8.85 -10.39 -2.15
C SER A 16 -7.70 -11.40 -2.07
N ASN A 17 -7.64 -12.18 -0.99
CA ASN A 17 -6.65 -13.25 -0.85
C ASN A 17 -6.73 -14.29 -1.98
N GLU A 18 -7.93 -14.58 -2.47
CA GLU A 18 -8.13 -15.47 -3.63
C GLU A 18 -7.49 -14.91 -4.89
N GLN A 19 -7.64 -13.60 -5.15
CA GLN A 19 -7.02 -12.93 -6.30
C GLN A 19 -5.49 -12.84 -6.19
N ILE A 20 -4.95 -12.82 -4.97
CA ILE A 20 -3.50 -12.83 -4.75
C ILE A 20 -2.92 -14.20 -5.10
N GLY A 21 -3.58 -15.29 -4.69
CA GLY A 21 -3.22 -16.65 -5.11
C GLY A 21 -1.82 -17.14 -4.72
N TYR A 22 -1.13 -16.43 -3.82
CA TYR A 22 0.26 -16.69 -3.43
C TYR A 22 0.37 -16.86 -1.91
N ASN A 23 1.11 -17.88 -1.47
CA ASN A 23 1.14 -18.31 -0.06
C ASN A 23 2.29 -17.69 0.75
N ASP A 24 3.41 -17.38 0.11
CA ASP A 24 4.59 -16.83 0.80
C ASP A 24 4.46 -15.30 0.95
N ILE A 25 3.33 -14.85 1.52
CA ILE A 25 2.99 -13.45 1.73
C ILE A 25 2.41 -13.19 3.13
N GLU A 26 2.85 -12.12 3.78
CA GLU A 26 2.27 -11.59 5.02
C GLU A 26 1.61 -10.23 4.73
N ILE A 27 0.31 -10.12 5.02
CA ILE A 27 -0.48 -8.89 4.81
C ILE A 27 -0.70 -8.20 6.16
N LEU A 28 -0.11 -7.03 6.32
CA LEU A 28 -0.24 -6.18 7.51
C LEU A 28 -1.52 -5.35 7.43
N LYS A 29 -2.28 -5.32 8.53
CA LYS A 29 -3.54 -4.57 8.61
C LYS A 29 -3.29 -3.13 9.05
N PHE A 30 -3.67 -2.15 8.24
CA PHE A 30 -3.51 -0.75 8.60
C PHE A 30 -4.44 -0.38 9.78
N PRO A 31 -3.93 0.32 10.82
CA PRO A 31 -4.78 0.78 11.90
C PRO A 31 -5.70 1.92 11.46
N VAL A 32 -6.94 1.87 11.91
CA VAL A 32 -7.98 2.87 11.67
C VAL A 32 -8.51 3.36 13.02
N ILE A 33 -8.40 4.66 13.27
CA ILE A 33 -8.89 5.29 14.49
C ILE A 33 -10.30 5.82 14.26
N ILE A 34 -11.23 5.40 15.12
CA ILE A 34 -12.63 5.84 15.17
C ILE A 34 -12.91 6.23 16.62
N ASP A 35 -13.36 7.46 16.86
CA ASP A 35 -13.75 7.95 18.19
C ASP A 35 -12.68 7.77 19.29
N GLY A 36 -11.40 7.70 18.90
CA GLY A 36 -10.25 7.51 19.79
C GLY A 36 -9.82 6.06 19.98
N GLU A 37 -10.56 5.10 19.44
CA GLU A 37 -10.26 3.67 19.50
C GLU A 37 -9.63 3.17 18.18
N GLU A 38 -8.69 2.24 18.29
CA GLU A 38 -8.02 1.60 17.15
C GLU A 38 -8.79 0.36 16.70
N PHE A 39 -9.09 0.31 15.40
CA PHE A 39 -9.68 -0.81 14.71
C PHE A 39 -8.76 -1.27 13.58
N ARG A 40 -8.79 -2.56 13.29
CA ARG A 40 -8.10 -3.16 12.14
C ARG A 40 -9.07 -4.01 11.36
N GLU A 41 -8.93 -4.02 10.04
CA GLU A 41 -9.85 -4.77 9.20
C GLU A 41 -9.80 -6.26 9.54
N ASN A 42 -10.97 -6.80 9.84
CA ASN A 42 -11.22 -8.22 10.08
C ASN A 42 -12.62 -8.57 9.57
N GLU A 43 -13.11 -9.77 9.88
CA GLU A 43 -14.41 -10.26 9.43
C GLU A 43 -15.59 -9.39 9.92
N GLU A 44 -15.43 -8.70 11.06
CA GLU A 44 -16.44 -7.82 11.64
C GLU A 44 -16.27 -6.36 11.18
N HIS A 45 -15.05 -5.83 11.27
CA HIS A 45 -14.68 -4.44 11.00
C HIS A 45 -14.25 -4.26 9.54
N THR A 46 -15.17 -4.52 8.61
CA THR A 46 -14.92 -4.40 7.17
C THR A 46 -15.01 -2.97 6.65
N ALA A 47 -14.57 -2.74 5.41
CA ALA A 47 -14.87 -1.50 4.68
C ALA A 47 -16.39 -1.18 4.64
N LYS A 48 -17.26 -2.21 4.58
CA LYS A 48 -18.71 -2.05 4.64
C LYS A 48 -19.17 -1.56 6.02
N TYR A 49 -18.66 -2.15 7.10
CA TYR A 49 -18.92 -1.72 8.47
C TYR A 49 -18.62 -0.22 8.64
N LEU A 50 -17.42 0.21 8.21
CA LEU A 50 -17.02 1.61 8.30
C LEU A 50 -17.91 2.53 7.45
N MET A 51 -18.25 2.11 6.24
CA MET A 51 -19.12 2.89 5.34
C MET A 51 -20.54 3.04 5.88
N ASP A 52 -21.09 2.00 6.49
CA ASP A 52 -22.43 2.04 7.09
C ASP A 52 -22.44 2.98 8.31
N ARG A 53 -21.43 2.90 9.19
CA ARG A 53 -21.27 3.87 10.30
C ARG A 53 -21.11 5.31 9.81
N PHE A 54 -20.34 5.56 8.75
CA PHE A 54 -20.26 6.90 8.16
C PHE A 54 -21.64 7.41 7.67
N LYS A 55 -22.42 6.55 6.99
CA LYS A 55 -23.73 6.95 6.45
C LYS A 55 -24.72 7.30 7.56
N HIS A 56 -24.80 6.47 8.60
CA HIS A 56 -25.80 6.55 9.66
C HIS A 56 -25.39 7.44 10.85
N GLU A 57 -24.12 7.38 11.27
CA GLU A 57 -23.61 8.04 12.47
C GLU A 57 -22.70 9.25 12.15
N LYS A 58 -22.34 9.45 10.88
CA LYS A 58 -21.35 10.47 10.45
C LYS A 58 -19.97 10.31 11.07
N VAL A 59 -19.64 9.09 11.51
CA VAL A 59 -18.32 8.71 12.02
C VAL A 59 -17.23 9.01 10.98
N VAL A 60 -16.14 9.64 11.42
CA VAL A 60 -14.98 9.92 10.57
C VAL A 60 -13.79 9.10 11.06
N ALA A 61 -13.33 8.19 10.21
CA ALA A 61 -12.13 7.41 10.46
C ALA A 61 -10.85 8.18 10.09
N LYS A 62 -9.78 7.90 10.83
CA LYS A 62 -8.41 8.34 10.50
C LYS A 62 -7.49 7.12 10.41
N THR A 63 -6.84 6.94 9.28
CA THR A 63 -5.83 5.88 9.12
C THR A 63 -4.51 6.27 9.79
N GLN A 64 -3.82 5.30 10.38
CA GLN A 64 -2.44 5.41 10.83
C GLN A 64 -1.50 4.61 9.93
N ALA A 65 -0.19 4.82 10.05
CA ALA A 65 0.81 4.00 9.35
C ALA A 65 0.91 2.60 9.99
N ILE A 66 1.44 1.64 9.23
CA ILE A 66 1.91 0.37 9.82
C ILE A 66 2.96 0.70 10.88
N THR A 67 2.84 0.09 12.06
CA THR A 67 3.77 0.36 13.16
C THR A 67 5.09 -0.38 12.96
N LYS A 68 6.15 0.10 13.62
CA LYS A 68 7.43 -0.60 13.67
C LYS A 68 7.28 -2.01 14.24
N THR A 69 6.43 -2.17 15.25
CA THR A 69 6.13 -3.46 15.89
C THR A 69 5.45 -4.43 14.93
N ASP A 70 4.48 -3.96 14.13
CA ASP A 70 3.82 -4.81 13.12
C ASP A 70 4.84 -5.44 12.16
N LEU A 71 5.74 -4.61 11.62
CA LEU A 71 6.75 -5.08 10.66
C LEU A 71 7.80 -5.99 11.33
N ILE A 72 8.24 -5.66 12.56
CA ILE A 72 9.15 -6.52 13.33
C ILE A 72 8.52 -7.89 13.60
N ASN A 73 7.26 -7.92 14.03
CA ASN A 73 6.56 -9.18 14.31
C ASN A 73 6.47 -10.07 13.07
N ALA A 74 6.15 -9.48 11.91
CA ALA A 74 6.13 -10.19 10.63
C ALA A 74 7.50 -10.75 10.25
N ILE A 75 8.57 -9.99 10.45
CA ILE A 75 9.95 -10.45 10.17
C ILE A 75 10.35 -11.54 11.15
N GLU A 76 10.19 -11.34 12.46
CA GLU A 76 10.59 -12.30 13.50
C GLU A 76 9.89 -13.66 13.34
N LYS A 77 8.60 -13.63 13.00
CA LYS A 77 7.81 -14.83 12.70
C LYS A 77 8.37 -15.65 11.54
N ASN A 78 8.98 -14.99 10.55
CA ASN A 78 9.30 -15.60 9.26
C ASN A 78 10.81 -15.72 8.96
N LYS A 79 11.70 -14.96 9.61
CA LYS A 79 13.13 -14.84 9.25
C LYS A 79 13.93 -16.15 9.27
N SER A 80 13.45 -17.19 9.96
CA SER A 80 14.07 -18.52 9.98
C SER A 80 13.66 -19.41 8.79
N SER A 81 12.58 -19.04 8.10
CA SER A 81 11.94 -19.84 7.05
C SER A 81 12.11 -19.27 5.65
N TYR A 82 12.77 -18.12 5.51
CA TYR A 82 12.98 -17.40 4.25
C TYR A 82 14.38 -16.82 4.20
N ASP A 83 14.91 -16.68 2.99
CA ASP A 83 16.24 -16.14 2.74
C ASP A 83 16.24 -14.63 2.51
N VAL A 84 15.11 -14.07 2.05
CA VAL A 84 14.94 -12.63 1.72
C VAL A 84 13.51 -12.20 1.99
N ILE A 85 13.34 -10.96 2.43
CA ILE A 85 12.03 -10.32 2.57
C ILE A 85 11.94 -9.16 1.57
N ILE A 86 10.90 -9.16 0.75
CA ILE A 86 10.53 -8.03 -0.10
C ILE A 86 9.29 -7.38 0.51
N HIS A 87 9.43 -6.14 0.99
CA HIS A 87 8.35 -5.36 1.54
C HIS A 87 7.83 -4.37 0.50
N LEU A 88 6.67 -4.67 -0.07
CA LEU A 88 5.99 -3.80 -1.04
C LEU A 88 5.06 -2.83 -0.32
N THR A 89 5.30 -1.53 -0.45
CA THR A 89 4.49 -0.49 0.18
C THR A 89 3.65 0.28 -0.83
N MET A 90 2.57 0.93 -0.36
CA MET A 90 1.96 2.03 -1.09
C MET A 90 2.96 3.19 -1.29
N SER A 91 2.58 4.15 -2.14
CA SER A 91 3.34 5.39 -2.36
C SER A 91 3.82 6.03 -1.05
N HIS A 92 5.12 6.30 -0.92
CA HIS A 92 5.64 7.06 0.22
C HIS A 92 5.06 8.49 0.28
N LYS A 93 4.52 9.00 -0.84
CA LYS A 93 3.79 10.28 -0.87
C LYS A 93 2.41 10.20 -0.23
N MET A 94 1.81 9.00 -0.14
CA MET A 94 0.60 8.78 0.65
C MET A 94 0.89 8.46 2.10
N SER A 95 1.91 7.65 2.36
CA SER A 95 2.25 7.20 3.71
C SER A 95 3.76 7.21 3.95
N SER A 96 4.29 8.42 4.10
CA SER A 96 5.72 8.64 4.34
C SER A 96 6.22 7.93 5.60
N ALA A 97 5.40 7.91 6.65
CA ALA A 97 5.70 7.24 7.91
C ALA A 97 5.89 5.73 7.74
N THR A 98 5.04 5.06 6.93
CA THR A 98 5.18 3.61 6.67
C THR A 98 6.52 3.30 5.99
N PHE A 99 6.89 4.09 4.98
CA PHE A 99 8.16 3.89 4.27
C PHE A 99 9.38 4.20 5.13
N GLN A 100 9.32 5.26 5.97
CA GLN A 100 10.39 5.56 6.92
C GLN A 100 10.58 4.46 7.97
N ILE A 101 9.49 3.88 8.47
CA ILE A 101 9.53 2.72 9.36
C ILE A 101 10.18 1.53 8.66
N ALA A 102 9.79 1.26 7.41
CA ALA A 102 10.36 0.19 6.61
C ALA A 102 11.89 0.33 6.44
N GLU A 103 12.37 1.53 6.12
CA GLU A 103 13.80 1.82 6.01
C GLU A 103 14.54 1.71 7.35
N SER A 104 13.91 2.18 8.45
CA SER A 104 14.48 2.01 9.79
C SER A 104 14.59 0.55 10.20
N VAL A 105 13.59 -0.27 9.87
CA VAL A 105 13.57 -1.70 10.19
C VAL A 105 14.58 -2.44 9.32
N LYS A 106 14.67 -2.15 8.02
CA LYS A 106 15.70 -2.71 7.13
C LYS A 106 17.10 -2.58 7.73
N LYS A 107 17.47 -1.38 8.21
CA LYS A 107 18.76 -1.12 8.87
C LYS A 107 18.97 -1.96 10.13
N GLN A 108 17.92 -2.18 10.91
CA GLN A 108 17.98 -2.99 12.14
C GLN A 108 18.26 -4.48 11.87
N TYR A 109 17.92 -4.97 10.68
CA TYR A 109 18.11 -6.37 10.26
C TYR A 109 19.33 -6.58 9.34
N GLU A 110 20.18 -5.56 9.16
CA GLU A 110 21.46 -5.71 8.45
C GLU A 110 22.31 -6.82 9.09
N GLY A 111 22.82 -7.73 8.26
CA GLY A 111 23.58 -8.91 8.71
C GLY A 111 22.72 -10.04 9.30
N ILE A 112 21.40 -9.87 9.42
CA ILE A 112 20.47 -10.90 9.90
C ILE A 112 19.70 -11.52 8.72
N ILE A 113 18.95 -10.70 7.97
CA ILE A 113 18.22 -11.12 6.78
C ILE A 113 18.13 -9.95 5.79
N PRO A 114 18.38 -10.16 4.48
CA PRO A 114 18.16 -9.12 3.47
C PRO A 114 16.70 -8.69 3.42
N ILE A 115 16.47 -7.38 3.58
CA ILE A 115 15.16 -6.74 3.43
C ILE A 115 15.23 -5.71 2.30
N ILE A 116 14.31 -5.82 1.36
CA ILE A 116 14.18 -4.90 0.22
C ILE A 116 12.83 -4.21 0.34
N ASN A 117 12.85 -2.88 0.46
CA ASN A 117 11.64 -2.08 0.46
C ASN A 117 11.38 -1.56 -0.95
N ILE A 118 10.20 -1.84 -1.48
CA ILE A 118 9.76 -1.37 -2.80
C ILE A 118 8.63 -0.39 -2.59
N ASP A 119 8.85 0.87 -2.99
CA ASP A 119 7.78 1.83 -3.12
C ASP A 119 7.04 1.59 -4.44
N SER A 120 5.79 1.13 -4.36
CA SER A 120 4.96 0.92 -5.56
C SER A 120 4.64 2.21 -6.31
N LYS A 121 4.81 3.39 -5.68
CA LYS A 121 4.30 4.70 -6.13
C LYS A 121 2.79 4.74 -6.39
N GLN A 122 2.07 3.70 -5.95
CA GLN A 122 0.66 3.50 -6.21
C GLN A 122 -0.17 3.46 -4.93
N VAL A 123 -1.49 3.39 -5.09
CA VAL A 123 -2.48 3.18 -4.03
C VAL A 123 -3.51 2.14 -4.48
N THR A 124 -4.25 1.53 -3.55
CA THR A 124 -5.33 0.55 -3.85
C THR A 124 -4.92 -0.50 -4.89
N SER A 125 -5.75 -0.78 -5.89
CA SER A 125 -5.51 -1.71 -7.00
C SER A 125 -4.21 -1.46 -7.76
N GLY A 126 -3.64 -0.26 -7.74
CA GLY A 126 -2.32 0.00 -8.31
C GLY A 126 -1.20 -0.69 -7.54
N VAL A 127 -1.31 -0.78 -6.19
CA VAL A 127 -0.39 -1.57 -5.37
C VAL A 127 -0.59 -3.06 -5.66
N GLY A 128 -1.84 -3.51 -5.77
CA GLY A 128 -2.18 -4.88 -6.16
C GLY A 128 -1.60 -5.28 -7.52
N ALA A 129 -1.67 -4.41 -8.53
CA ALA A 129 -1.08 -4.67 -9.84
C ALA A 129 0.45 -4.87 -9.76
N VAL A 130 1.14 -4.02 -8.98
CA VAL A 130 2.58 -4.16 -8.73
C VAL A 130 2.89 -5.44 -7.96
N LEU A 131 2.05 -5.82 -6.99
CA LEU A 131 2.18 -7.06 -6.22
C LEU A 131 2.11 -8.30 -7.11
N LEU A 132 1.11 -8.38 -8.00
CA LEU A 132 0.94 -9.54 -8.89
C LEU A 132 2.16 -9.71 -9.80
N ARG A 133 2.71 -8.61 -10.33
CA ARG A 133 3.94 -8.67 -11.14
C ARG A 133 5.17 -9.08 -10.32
N LEU A 134 5.26 -8.65 -9.06
CA LEU A 134 6.31 -9.12 -8.15
C LEU A 134 6.21 -10.64 -7.91
N ILE A 135 4.99 -11.16 -7.74
CA ILE A 135 4.73 -12.60 -7.59
C ILE A 135 5.19 -13.34 -8.86
N ASP A 136 4.81 -12.89 -10.05
CA ASP A 136 5.24 -13.49 -11.33
C ASP A 136 6.77 -13.64 -11.39
N LEU A 137 7.52 -12.59 -11.05
CA LEU A 137 8.99 -12.62 -11.08
C LEU A 137 9.58 -13.64 -10.10
N ILE A 138 8.98 -13.78 -8.91
CA ILE A 138 9.42 -14.76 -7.92
C ILE A 138 9.13 -16.20 -8.40
N GLU A 139 7.97 -16.43 -9.02
CA GLU A 139 7.58 -17.73 -9.57
C GLU A 139 8.43 -18.13 -10.78
N GLU A 140 8.86 -17.15 -11.59
CA GLU A 140 9.84 -17.30 -12.67
C GLU A 140 11.26 -17.63 -12.17
N ASN A 141 11.49 -17.67 -10.85
CA ASN A 141 12.78 -17.94 -10.20
C ASN A 141 13.86 -16.89 -10.50
N LYS A 142 13.44 -15.64 -10.74
CA LYS A 142 14.35 -14.52 -10.97
C LYS A 142 15.24 -14.27 -9.75
N GLY A 143 16.47 -13.85 -10.01
CA GLY A 143 17.39 -13.45 -8.95
C GLY A 143 16.91 -12.18 -8.24
N VAL A 144 17.25 -12.00 -6.97
CA VAL A 144 16.82 -10.84 -6.17
C VAL A 144 17.21 -9.50 -6.82
N GLU A 145 18.44 -9.40 -7.33
CA GLU A 145 18.92 -8.20 -8.04
C GLU A 145 18.15 -7.95 -9.35
N GLU A 146 17.77 -9.02 -10.06
CA GLU A 146 16.95 -8.93 -11.26
C GLU A 146 15.54 -8.47 -10.93
N ILE A 147 14.94 -9.00 -9.84
CA ILE A 147 13.65 -8.54 -9.32
C ILE A 147 13.73 -7.04 -9.02
N GLU A 148 14.73 -6.55 -8.28
CA GLU A 148 14.86 -5.12 -7.97
C GLU A 148 14.93 -4.25 -9.24
N ASN A 149 15.68 -4.69 -10.25
CA ASN A 149 15.81 -3.98 -11.53
C ASN A 149 14.50 -3.99 -12.33
N GLU A 150 13.82 -5.14 -12.43
CA GLU A 150 12.54 -5.25 -13.15
C GLU A 150 11.42 -4.50 -12.42
N MET A 151 11.42 -4.49 -11.10
CA MET A 151 10.40 -3.79 -10.31
C MET A 151 10.42 -2.29 -10.53
N ASN A 152 11.60 -1.68 -10.77
CA ASN A 152 11.66 -0.27 -11.18
C ASN A 152 10.91 -0.01 -12.50
N LEU A 153 11.05 -0.90 -13.49
CA LEU A 153 10.34 -0.79 -14.75
C LEU A 153 8.83 -1.02 -14.57
N ILE A 154 8.45 -2.04 -13.80
CA ILE A 154 7.04 -2.35 -13.50
C ILE A 154 6.37 -1.17 -12.79
N VAL A 155 6.99 -0.64 -11.74
CA VAL A 155 6.47 0.51 -10.99
C VAL A 155 6.30 1.71 -11.91
N ASN A 156 7.32 2.06 -12.71
CA ASN A 156 7.25 3.22 -13.59
C ASN A 156 6.22 3.09 -14.72
N ASN A 157 5.86 1.86 -15.12
CA ASN A 157 4.85 1.58 -16.15
C ASN A 157 3.47 1.21 -15.57
N THR A 158 3.29 1.30 -14.25
CA THR A 158 1.98 1.10 -13.62
C THR A 158 1.28 2.44 -13.48
N PHE A 159 0.06 2.54 -14.01
CA PHE A 159 -0.79 3.73 -13.95
C PHE A 159 -2.16 3.39 -13.34
N LEU A 160 -2.64 4.27 -12.47
CA LEU A 160 -3.95 4.17 -11.83
C LEU A 160 -4.73 5.45 -12.06
N PHE A 161 -6.00 5.32 -12.46
CA PHE A 161 -6.93 6.44 -12.58
C PHE A 161 -8.12 6.23 -11.65
N LEU A 162 -8.45 7.26 -10.86
CA LEU A 162 -9.52 7.25 -9.87
C LEU A 162 -10.55 8.33 -10.21
N ALA A 163 -11.80 7.93 -10.45
CA ALA A 163 -12.93 8.85 -10.58
C ALA A 163 -13.56 9.08 -9.19
N LEU A 164 -13.48 10.31 -8.69
CA LEU A 164 -13.83 10.62 -7.30
C LEU A 164 -14.99 11.63 -7.24
N PRO A 165 -16.23 11.20 -6.95
CA PRO A 165 -17.38 12.09 -6.91
C PRO A 165 -17.35 13.06 -5.71
N ASP A 166 -16.62 12.71 -4.65
CA ASP A 166 -16.42 13.56 -3.47
C ASP A 166 -14.94 13.58 -3.07
N LEU A 167 -14.30 14.75 -3.24
CA LEU A 167 -12.93 14.98 -2.80
C LEU A 167 -12.80 15.31 -1.30
N GLY A 168 -13.92 15.43 -0.59
CA GLY A 168 -13.98 15.84 0.81
C GLY A 168 -13.19 14.90 1.74
N PHE A 169 -13.20 13.60 1.49
CA PHE A 169 -12.39 12.64 2.26
C PHE A 169 -10.90 12.82 2.04
N LEU A 170 -10.46 13.03 0.80
CA LEU A 170 -9.07 13.34 0.50
C LEU A 170 -8.64 14.67 1.13
N TYR A 171 -9.52 15.67 1.13
CA TYR A 171 -9.26 16.98 1.74
C TYR A 171 -9.10 16.86 3.26
N ARG A 172 -10.08 16.27 3.96
CA ARG A 172 -10.03 16.06 5.42
C ARG A 172 -8.84 15.18 5.82
N GLY A 173 -8.54 14.18 5.00
CA GLY A 173 -7.37 13.33 5.16
C GLY A 173 -6.04 14.04 4.88
N GLY A 174 -6.02 15.17 4.17
CA GLY A 174 -4.78 15.86 3.79
C GLY A 174 -4.04 15.22 2.61
N ARG A 175 -4.66 14.24 1.92
CA ARG A 175 -4.08 13.46 0.81
C ARG A 175 -4.60 13.90 -0.56
N ILE A 176 -5.35 15.00 -0.62
CA ILE A 176 -5.92 15.56 -1.86
C ILE A 176 -4.88 16.07 -2.86
N GLY A 177 -3.68 16.44 -2.38
CA GLY A 177 -2.60 16.94 -3.24
C GLY A 177 -3.05 18.08 -4.15
N LYS A 178 -2.69 18.00 -5.44
CA LYS A 178 -3.04 19.00 -6.44
C LYS A 178 -4.55 19.12 -6.68
N ALA A 179 -5.34 18.07 -6.42
CA ALA A 179 -6.80 18.09 -6.62
C ALA A 179 -7.52 19.09 -5.69
N LYS A 180 -6.78 19.69 -4.73
CA LYS A 180 -7.26 20.79 -3.89
C LYS A 180 -7.74 21.99 -4.71
N SER A 181 -7.18 22.23 -5.90
CA SER A 181 -7.61 23.33 -6.79
C SER A 181 -9.06 23.20 -7.28
N LEU A 182 -9.62 21.99 -7.23
CA LEU A 182 -10.99 21.70 -7.66
C LEU A 182 -12.03 21.97 -6.55
N LEU A 183 -11.59 22.14 -5.30
CA LEU A 183 -12.48 22.45 -4.18
C LEU A 183 -13.11 23.83 -4.38
N GLY A 184 -14.44 23.88 -4.38
CA GLY A 184 -15.20 25.12 -4.55
C GLY A 184 -15.48 25.50 -6.01
N SER A 185 -15.05 24.70 -6.99
CA SER A 185 -15.54 24.86 -8.36
C SER A 185 -17.03 24.47 -8.41
N ILE A 186 -17.86 25.27 -9.09
CA ILE A 186 -19.31 25.01 -9.30
C ILE A 186 -19.54 23.84 -10.29
N ILE A 187 -18.45 23.21 -10.73
CA ILE A 187 -18.43 22.28 -11.84
C ILE A 187 -18.99 20.92 -11.39
N LYS A 188 -20.09 20.47 -12.00
CA LYS A 188 -20.73 19.16 -11.79
C LYS A 188 -19.97 18.00 -12.46
N ILE A 189 -18.66 18.11 -12.62
CA ILE A 189 -17.85 17.08 -13.28
C ILE A 189 -17.19 16.21 -12.21
N ILE A 190 -17.18 14.90 -12.44
CA ILE A 190 -16.47 13.95 -11.57
C ILE A 190 -14.99 14.01 -11.97
N PRO A 191 -14.10 14.55 -11.10
CA PRO A 191 -12.69 14.63 -11.43
C PRO A 191 -12.05 13.24 -11.51
N VAL A 192 -11.12 13.09 -12.45
CA VAL A 192 -10.26 11.92 -12.56
C VAL A 192 -8.87 12.27 -12.07
N VAL A 193 -8.37 11.52 -11.09
CA VAL A 193 -7.01 11.66 -10.55
C VAL A 193 -6.16 10.50 -11.05
N GLY A 194 -5.05 10.81 -11.70
CA GLY A 194 -4.08 9.83 -12.20
C GLY A 194 -2.85 9.73 -11.31
N LEU A 195 -2.48 8.52 -10.89
CA LEU A 195 -1.17 8.20 -10.32
C LEU A 195 -0.37 7.46 -11.39
N LEU A 196 0.63 8.15 -11.95
CA LEU A 196 1.49 7.60 -12.99
C LEU A 196 2.84 7.25 -12.36
N GLY A 197 3.28 6.00 -12.42
CA GLY A 197 4.51 5.59 -11.73
C GLY A 197 5.79 6.28 -12.20
N ASN A 198 5.81 6.75 -13.45
CA ASN A 198 6.90 7.56 -14.00
C ASN A 198 6.81 9.06 -13.65
N GLU A 199 5.69 9.51 -13.08
CA GLU A 199 5.50 10.90 -12.65
C GLU A 199 5.66 11.00 -11.12
N PRO A 200 6.31 12.07 -10.62
CA PRO A 200 6.46 12.25 -9.18
C PRO A 200 5.13 12.64 -8.51
N GLU A 201 4.25 13.36 -9.20
CA GLU A 201 3.04 13.93 -8.60
C GLU A 201 1.78 13.42 -9.32
N PRO A 202 0.64 13.27 -8.61
CA PRO A 202 -0.61 12.94 -9.27
C PRO A 202 -1.01 14.00 -10.31
N ILE A 203 -1.63 13.54 -11.38
CA ILE A 203 -2.23 14.40 -12.41
C ILE A 203 -3.74 14.50 -12.21
N ILE A 204 -4.32 15.60 -12.66
CA ILE A 204 -5.76 15.81 -12.66
C ILE A 204 -6.20 15.88 -14.10
N ILE A 205 -7.17 15.05 -14.46
CA ILE A 205 -7.86 15.11 -15.73
C ILE A 205 -9.24 15.70 -15.42
N PRO A 206 -9.52 16.93 -15.89
CA PRO A 206 -10.79 17.60 -15.67
C PRO A 206 -11.94 16.94 -16.43
#